data_AF-A0A915E9V7-F1
#
_entry.id   AF-A0A915E9V7-F1
#
_cell.length_a   1.000
_cell.length_b   1.000
_cell.length_c   1.000
_cell.angle_alpha   90.00
_cell.angle_beta   90.00
_cell.angle_gamma   90.00
#
_symmetry.space_group_name_H-M   'P 1'
#
loop_
_entity.id
_entity.type
_entity.pdbx_description
1 polymer ?
#
loop_
_entity_poly.entity_id
_entity_poly.type
_entity_poly.pdbx_seq_one_letter_code
_entity_poly.pdbx_strand_id
1 'polypeptide(L)' 'MQNVPDGYFAKKRKIALATKRAIIEGFSEGKSYKVLSEEFGLKKASVQSIIQNKTAILGAIDGGTEAKRARLKAGRHEN' A
#
# COMPACT_ATOMS: atom_id res chain seq x y z
N MET A 1 14.15 -2.92 -32.25
CA MET A 1 13.03 -2.55 -31.36
C MET A 1 12.69 -3.79 -30.55
N GLN A 2 12.90 -3.78 -29.22
CA GLN A 2 12.66 -4.96 -28.38
C GLN A 2 11.16 -5.18 -28.20
N ASN A 3 10.70 -6.34 -28.65
CA ASN A 3 9.33 -6.82 -28.56
C ASN A 3 9.12 -7.34 -27.13
N VAL A 4 8.45 -6.57 -26.27
CA VAL A 4 8.08 -7.03 -24.91
C VAL A 4 6.75 -7.78 -25.00
N PRO A 5 6.70 -9.09 -24.68
CA PRO A 5 5.47 -9.87 -24.76
C PRO A 5 4.40 -9.35 -23.78
N ASP A 6 3.17 -9.24 -24.27
CA ASP A 6 1.96 -8.61 -23.72
C ASP A 6 1.43 -9.20 -22.37
N GLY A 7 2.24 -9.97 -21.63
CA GLY A 7 1.76 -10.75 -20.48
C GLY A 7 2.41 -10.45 -19.13
N TYR A 8 3.41 -9.57 -19.05
CA TYR A 8 4.15 -9.33 -17.80
C TYR A 8 3.55 -8.15 -17.02
N PHE A 9 2.50 -8.41 -16.23
CA PHE A 9 2.09 -7.46 -15.19
C PHE A 9 3.24 -7.31 -14.18
N ALA A 10 3.87 -6.14 -14.16
CA ALA A 10 4.92 -5.84 -13.20
C ALA A 10 4.40 -6.06 -11.77
N LYS A 11 5.08 -6.92 -11.00
CA LYS A 11 4.73 -7.16 -9.59
C LYS A 11 4.67 -5.81 -8.87
N LYS A 12 3.54 -5.55 -8.19
CA LYS A 12 3.38 -4.32 -7.39
C LYS A 12 4.53 -4.24 -6.37
N ARG A 13 5.24 -3.11 -6.37
CA ARG A 13 6.33 -2.83 -5.45
C ARG A 13 5.78 -2.90 -4.01
N LYS A 14 6.34 -3.79 -3.18
CA LYS A 14 5.96 -3.88 -1.76
C LYS A 14 6.48 -2.64 -1.04
N ILE A 15 5.58 -1.86 -0.45
CA ILE A 15 5.93 -0.68 0.37
C ILE A 15 5.85 -1.10 1.84
N ALA A 16 6.94 -0.92 2.57
CA ALA A 16 7.02 -1.25 4.00
C ALA A 16 6.07 -0.37 4.83
N LEU A 17 5.57 -0.89 5.95
CA LEU A 17 4.69 -0.13 6.86
C LEU A 17 5.40 1.10 7.43
N ALA A 18 6.69 1.00 7.77
CA ALA A 18 7.50 2.13 8.22
C ALA A 18 7.53 3.28 7.21
N THR A 19 7.69 2.96 5.91
CA THR A 19 7.65 3.96 4.83
C THR A 19 6.28 4.63 4.72
N LYS A 20 5.19 3.87 4.87
CA LYS A 20 3.84 4.43 4.86
C LYS A 20 3.62 5.37 6.04
N ARG A 21 4.14 5.02 7.22
CA ARG A 21 4.10 5.88 8.41
C ARG A 21 4.83 7.20 8.18
N ALA A 22 6.07 7.15 7.68
CA ALA A 22 6.85 8.35 7.38
C ALA A 22 6.17 9.28 6.37
N ILE A 23 5.50 8.72 5.35
CA ILE A 23 4.71 9.50 4.39
C ILE A 23 3.53 10.21 5.08
N ILE A 24 2.86 9.55 6.02
CA ILE A 24 1.73 10.11 6.76
C ILE A 24 2.21 11.21 7.71
N GLU A 25 3.31 10.99 8.42
CA GLU A 25 3.93 11.98 9.32
C GLU A 25 4.36 13.23 8.54
N GLY A 26 5.11 13.06 7.44
CA GLY A 26 5.52 14.18 6.58
C GLY A 26 4.34 14.94 5.98
N PHE A 27 3.23 14.27 5.64
CA PHE A 27 2.01 14.95 5.21
C PHE A 27 1.36 15.75 6.35
N SER A 28 1.37 15.21 7.58
CA SER A 28 0.85 15.91 8.76
C SER A 28 1.67 17.14 9.12
N GLU A 29 2.98 17.14 8.82
CA GLU A 29 3.88 18.29 8.92
C GLU A 29 3.66 19.33 7.81
N GLY A 30 2.77 19.08 6.85
CA GLY A 30 2.43 20.01 5.77
C GLY A 30 3.21 19.81 4.47
N LYS A 31 4.00 18.73 4.32
CA LYS A 31 4.67 18.43 3.06
C LYS A 31 3.63 18.12 1.96
N SER A 32 3.87 18.65 0.77
CA SER A 32 2.99 18.40 -0.38
C SER A 32 3.15 16.98 -0.93
N TYR A 33 2.11 16.48 -1.61
CA TYR A 33 2.14 15.19 -2.30
C TYR A 33 3.32 15.06 -3.28
N LYS A 34 3.74 16.16 -3.92
CA LYS A 34 4.85 16.16 -4.88
C LYS A 34 6.18 15.89 -4.17
N VAL A 35 6.44 16.63 -3.10
CA VAL A 35 7.67 16.48 -2.29
C VAL A 35 7.77 15.06 -1.73
N LEU A 36 6.69 14.52 -1.19
CA LEU A 36 6.65 13.14 -0.68
C LEU A 36 6.82 12.10 -1.81
N SER A 37 6.30 12.37 -3.00
CA SER A 37 6.49 11.49 -4.17
C SER A 37 7.96 11.38 -4.54
N GLU A 38 8.67 12.51 -4.53
CA GLU A 38 10.08 12.61 -4.88
C GLU A 38 10.98 12.01 -3.79
N GLU A 39 10.74 12.35 -2.51
CA GLU A 39 11.50 11.86 -1.35
C GLU A 39 11.48 10.33 -1.24
N PHE A 40 10.33 9.71 -1.49
CA PHE A 40 10.16 8.26 -1.38
C PHE A 40 10.27 7.50 -2.71
N GLY A 41 10.50 8.20 -3.83
CA GLY A 41 10.58 7.60 -5.17
C GLY A 41 9.32 6.81 -5.56
N LEU A 42 8.15 7.29 -5.12
CA LEU A 42 6.84 6.70 -5.38
C LEU A 42 6.07 7.52 -6.41
N LYS A 43 5.05 6.92 -7.02
CA LYS A 43 4.11 7.68 -7.84
C LYS A 43 3.21 8.52 -6.92
N LYS A 44 2.88 9.74 -7.35
CA LYS A 44 1.95 10.64 -6.63
C LYS A 44 0.64 9.94 -6.25
N ALA A 45 0.07 9.15 -7.16
CA ALA A 45 -1.15 8.37 -6.89
C ALA A 45 -0.98 7.36 -5.75
N SER A 46 0.20 6.75 -5.61
CA SER A 46 0.50 5.85 -4.49
C SER A 46 0.60 6.60 -3.16
N VAL A 47 1.24 7.77 -3.15
CA VAL A 47 1.33 8.64 -1.97
C VAL A 47 -0.08 9.10 -1.54
N GLN A 48 -0.90 9.55 -2.49
CA GLN A 48 -2.28 9.95 -2.23
C GLN A 48 -3.11 8.80 -1.65
N SER A 49 -2.99 7.60 -2.22
CA SER A 49 -3.68 6.40 -1.71
C SER A 49 -3.25 6.05 -0.28
N ILE A 50 -1.95 6.18 0.04
CA ILE A 50 -1.44 5.95 1.41
C ILE A 50 -2.06 6.96 2.38
N ILE A 51 -2.08 8.24 2.02
CA ILE A 51 -2.62 9.31 2.87
C ILE A 51 -4.14 9.16 3.08
N GLN A 52 -4.88 8.80 2.03
CA GLN A 52 -6.32 8.52 2.13
C GLN A 52 -6.62 7.35 3.08
N ASN A 53 -5.74 6.36 3.14
CA ASN A 53 -5.88 5.18 4.01
C ASN A 53 -5.14 5.32 5.36
N LYS A 54 -4.75 6.53 5.77
CA LYS A 54 -3.90 6.76 6.95
C LYS A 54 -4.44 6.13 8.23
N THR A 55 -5.75 6.21 8.48
CA THR A 55 -6.38 5.67 9.70
C THR A 55 -6.25 4.15 9.78
N ALA A 56 -6.48 3.45 8.66
CA ALA A 56 -6.34 2.00 8.60
C ALA A 56 -4.87 1.56 8.74
N ILE A 57 -3.94 2.33 8.18
CA ILE A 57 -2.50 2.05 8.28
C ILE A 57 -2.00 2.24 9.71
N LEU A 58 -2.37 3.34 10.36
CA LEU A 58 -2.00 3.62 11.76
C LEU A 58 -2.64 2.60 12.71
N GLY A 59 -3.92 2.26 12.51
CA GLY A 59 -4.59 1.21 13.28
C GLY A 59 -3.95 -0.17 13.11
N ALA A 60 -3.43 -0.50 11.92
CA ALA A 60 -2.71 -1.75 11.69
C ALA A 60 -1.31 -1.78 12.32
N ILE A 61 -0.69 -0.61 12.53
CA ILE A 61 0.59 -0.47 13.25
C ILE A 61 0.36 -0.63 14.75
N ASP A 62 -0.66 0.03 15.29
CA ASP A 62 -0.99 0.02 16.71
C ASP A 62 -1.59 -1.33 17.17
N GLY A 63 -2.51 -1.89 16.37
CA GLY A 63 -3.21 -3.14 16.65
C GLY A 63 -2.43 -4.42 16.31
N GLY A 64 -1.11 -4.36 16.13
CA GLY A 64 -0.22 -5.52 16.06
C GLY A 64 -0.74 -6.71 15.25
N THR A 65 -0.87 -6.60 13.92
CA THR A 65 -1.07 -7.75 13.00
C THR A 65 -2.15 -8.80 13.37
N GLU A 66 -3.23 -8.45 14.07
CA GLU A 66 -4.38 -9.37 14.21
C GLU A 66 -5.48 -9.09 13.19
N ALA A 67 -5.11 -8.85 11.93
CA ALA A 67 -6.04 -9.09 10.84
C ALA A 67 -6.20 -10.60 10.69
N LYS A 68 -7.11 -11.20 11.46
CA LYS A 68 -7.64 -12.55 11.25
C LYS A 68 -8.07 -12.61 9.78
N ARG A 69 -7.19 -13.11 8.90
CA ARG A 69 -7.59 -13.48 7.54
C ARG A 69 -8.61 -14.59 7.73
N ALA A 70 -9.88 -14.24 7.63
CA ALA A 70 -10.95 -15.22 7.61
C ALA A 70 -10.61 -16.18 6.46
N ARG A 71 -10.22 -17.41 6.80
CA ARG A 71 -10.08 -18.47 5.81
C ARG A 71 -11.50 -18.72 5.32
N LEU A 72 -11.79 -18.37 4.07
CA LEU A 72 -12.98 -18.84 3.40
C LEU A 72 -12.93 -20.37 3.50
N LYS A 73 -13.85 -20.96 4.28
CA LYS A 73 -14.01 -22.42 4.26
C LYS A 73 -14.47 -22.77 2.85
N ALA A 74 -13.78 -23.70 2.19
CA ALA A 74 -14.23 -24.24 0.92
C ALA A 74 -15.68 -24.72 1.10
N GLY A 75 -16.60 -24.19 0.29
CA GLY A 75 -17.99 -24.66 0.29
C GLY A 75 -17.99 -26.15 -0.05
N ARG A 76 -18.58 -26.98 0.82
CA ARG A 76 -18.90 -28.36 0.45
C ARG A 76 -19.97 -28.28 -0.63
N HIS A 77 -19.63 -28.71 -1.84
CA HIS A 77 -20.65 -29.07 -2.81
C HIS A 77 -21.13 -30.47 -2.42
N GLU A 78 -22.37 -30.57 -1.93
CA GLU A 78 -23.07 -31.85 -1.81
C GLU A 78 -23.55 -32.25 -3.22
N ASN A 79 -23.41 -33.52 -3.56
CA ASN A 79 -23.80 -34.13 -4.84
C ASN A 79 -24.97 -35.07 -4.58
#